data_AF-A0A3B6MWN1-F1
#
_entry.id   AF-A0A3B6MWN1-F1
#
_cell.length_a   1.000
_cell.length_b   1.000
_cell.length_c   1.000
_cell.angle_alpha   90.00
_cell.angle_beta   90.00
_cell.angle_gamma   90.00
#
_symmetry.space_group_name_H-M   'P 1'
#
loop_
_entity.id
_entity.type
_entity.pdbx_description
1 polymer ?
#
loop_
_entity_poly.entity_id
_entity_poly.type
_entity_poly.pdbx_seq_one_letter_code
_entity_poly.pdbx_strand_id
1 'polypeptide(L)'
;MYTANGRRFEVALVYLSTTIFSELLRMSQEAFGFASDDKITLRCDAGVMEYVMCLLRRNASVEVENALLISMVTSCHYTGCAIPTVGASKQIGCL
;
A
#
# COMPACT_ATOMS: atom_id res chain seq x y z
N MET A 1 -12.08 5.00 1.18
CA MET A 1 -11.01 4.01 1.46
C MET A 1 -10.26 4.43 2.70
N TYR A 2 -9.67 3.48 3.44
CA TYR A 2 -8.89 3.75 4.63
C TYR A 2 -7.41 3.43 4.37
N THR A 3 -6.50 4.20 4.93
CA THR A 3 -5.06 3.92 4.93
C THR A 3 -4.66 3.10 6.15
N ALA A 4 -3.43 2.57 6.18
CA ALA A 4 -2.94 1.73 7.27
C ALA A 4 -2.96 2.43 8.65
N ASN A 5 -2.90 3.76 8.69
CA ASN A 5 -3.04 4.57 9.90
C ASN A 5 -4.49 4.99 10.22
N GLY A 6 -5.48 4.41 9.54
CA GLY A 6 -6.91 4.64 9.79
C GLY A 6 -7.50 5.94 9.20
N ARG A 7 -6.73 6.73 8.43
CA ARG A 7 -7.28 7.93 7.77
C ARG A 7 -8.19 7.55 6.60
N ARG A 8 -9.33 8.22 6.49
CA ARG A 8 -10.31 8.03 5.40
C ARG A 8 -10.01 8.98 4.24
N PHE A 9 -9.96 8.42 3.03
CA PHE A 9 -9.84 9.14 1.77
C PHE A 9 -11.06 8.89 0.89
N GLU A 10 -11.60 9.98 0.34
CA GLU A 10 -12.59 9.94 -0.73
C GLU A 10 -11.87 9.92 -2.07
N VAL A 11 -12.29 9.01 -2.93
CA VAL A 11 -11.67 8.75 -4.23
C VAL A 11 -12.75 8.84 -5.28
N ALA A 12 -12.53 9.64 -6.31
CA ALA A 12 -13.42 9.64 -7.48
C ALA A 12 -13.36 8.26 -8.16
N LEU A 13 -14.52 7.72 -8.53
CA LEU A 13 -14.62 6.37 -9.12
C LEU A 13 -13.76 6.22 -10.39
N VAL A 14 -13.54 7.29 -11.15
CA VAL A 14 -12.66 7.33 -12.32
C VAL A 14 -11.22 6.93 -12.02
N TYR A 15 -10.74 7.16 -10.80
CA TYR A 15 -9.39 6.77 -10.41
C TYR A 15 -9.27 5.28 -10.08
N LEU A 16 -10.38 4.59 -9.79
CA LEU A 16 -10.34 3.16 -9.46
C LEU A 16 -9.96 2.29 -10.66
N SER A 17 -10.14 2.78 -11.88
CA SER A 17 -9.68 2.10 -13.11
C SER A 17 -8.22 2.38 -13.46
N THR A 18 -7.50 3.16 -12.66
CA THR A 18 -6.07 3.42 -12.88
C THR A 18 -5.23 2.22 -12.45
N THR A 19 -4.08 2.04 -13.10
CA THR A 19 -3.13 0.98 -12.74
C THR A 19 -2.69 1.11 -11.28
N ILE A 20 -2.48 2.34 -10.80
CA ILE A 20 -2.11 2.60 -9.41
C ILE A 20 -3.16 2.03 -8.46
N PHE A 21 -4.44 2.37 -8.62
CA PHE A 21 -5.48 1.87 -7.73
C PHE A 21 -5.70 0.38 -7.84
N SER A 22 -5.60 -0.19 -9.05
CA SER A 22 -5.68 -1.64 -9.25
C SER A 22 -4.62 -2.37 -8.43
N GLU A 23 -3.38 -1.87 -8.46
CA GLU A 23 -2.27 -2.47 -7.72
C GLU A 23 -2.38 -2.25 -6.20
N LEU A 24 -2.80 -1.06 -5.77
CA LEU A 24 -3.08 -0.77 -4.37
C LEU A 24 -4.16 -1.70 -3.80
N LEU A 25 -5.22 -1.95 -4.58
CA LEU A 25 -6.31 -2.85 -4.21
C LEU A 25 -5.86 -4.30 -4.18
N ARG A 26 -5.06 -4.75 -5.16
CA ARG A 26 -4.47 -6.09 -5.17
C ARG A 26 -3.62 -6.31 -3.92
N MET A 27 -2.71 -5.37 -3.62
CA MET A 27 -1.87 -5.42 -2.41
C MET A 27 -2.69 -5.38 -1.12
N SER A 28 -3.77 -4.59 -1.09
CA SER A 28 -4.70 -4.51 0.04
C SER A 28 -5.41 -5.84 0.26
N GLN A 29 -5.89 -6.47 -0.80
CA GLN A 29 -6.55 -7.78 -0.75
C GLN A 29 -5.61 -8.86 -0.22
N GLU A 30 -4.36 -8.88 -0.70
CA GLU A 30 -3.35 -9.85 -0.27
C GLU A 30 -2.98 -9.68 1.21
N ALA A 31 -2.91 -8.44 1.71
CA ALA A 31 -2.50 -8.15 3.08
C ALA A 31 -3.63 -8.26 4.10
N PHE A 32 -4.84 -7.85 3.76
CA PHE A 32 -5.96 -7.70 4.70
C PHE A 32 -7.18 -8.54 4.35
N GLY A 33 -7.27 -9.04 3.12
CA GLY A 33 -8.50 -9.59 2.57
C GLY A 33 -9.61 -8.54 2.43
N PHE A 34 -10.65 -8.88 1.67
CA PHE A 34 -11.90 -8.11 1.64
C PHE A 34 -12.98 -8.86 2.42
N ALA A 35 -12.78 -9.02 3.72
CA ALA A 35 -13.77 -9.64 4.58
C ALA A 35 -14.84 -8.59 4.93
N SER A 36 -15.95 -8.58 4.17
CA SER A 36 -17.35 -8.13 4.43
C SER A 36 -17.66 -6.88 5.26
N ASP A 37 -16.69 -6.13 5.77
CA ASP A 37 -16.86 -5.04 6.75
C ASP A 37 -16.99 -3.68 6.05
N ASP A 38 -17.39 -3.70 4.78
CA ASP A 38 -17.59 -2.58 3.82
C ASP A 38 -16.42 -1.58 3.69
N LYS A 39 -15.26 -1.89 4.28
CA LYS A 39 -14.09 -1.03 4.29
C LYS A 39 -12.91 -1.66 3.56
N ILE A 40 -12.46 -0.95 2.54
CA ILE A 40 -11.20 -1.23 1.85
C ILE A 40 -10.09 -0.51 2.61
N THR A 41 -9.19 -1.28 3.23
CA THR A 41 -8.02 -0.77 3.95
C THR A 41 -6.75 -0.99 3.14
N LEU A 42 -6.10 0.10 2.73
CA LEU A 42 -4.89 0.09 1.92
C LEU A 42 -3.66 -0.15 2.80
N ARG A 43 -2.65 -0.82 2.23
CA ARG A 43 -1.34 -1.04 2.87
C ARG A 43 -0.50 0.24 2.98
N CYS A 44 -0.88 1.31 2.28
CA CYS A 44 -0.17 2.59 2.34
C CYS A 44 -0.63 3.47 3.50
N ASP A 45 0.28 4.33 3.98
CA ASP A 45 -0.08 5.41 4.87
C ASP A 45 -0.75 6.58 4.14
N ALA A 46 -1.20 7.55 4.92
CA ALA A 46 -1.90 8.71 4.39
C ALA A 46 -1.03 9.66 3.54
N GLY A 47 0.27 9.76 3.80
CA GLY A 47 1.18 10.59 3.00
C GLY A 47 1.39 10.02 1.60
N VAL A 48 1.56 8.69 1.51
CA VAL A 48 1.62 7.99 0.22
C VAL A 48 0.30 8.16 -0.54
N MET A 49 -0.84 8.06 0.14
CA MET A 49 -2.16 8.26 -0.49
C MET A 49 -2.35 9.71 -0.98
N GLU A 50 -1.90 10.71 -0.22
CA GLU A 50 -1.91 12.11 -0.64
C GLU A 50 -1.05 12.33 -1.90
N TYR A 51 0.11 11.67 -1.96
CA TYR A 51 1.00 11.72 -3.13
C TYR A 51 0.36 11.06 -4.36
N VAL A 52 -0.22 9.86 -4.22
CA VAL A 52 -0.98 9.19 -5.29
C VAL A 52 -2.06 10.11 -5.87
N MET A 53 -2.85 10.74 -5.00
CA MET A 53 -3.91 11.66 -5.41
C MET A 53 -3.37 12.91 -6.11
N CYS A 54 -2.16 13.35 -5.75
CA CYS A 54 -1.50 14.46 -6.42
C CYS A 54 -1.06 14.07 -7.84
N LEU A 55 -0.44 12.89 -8.00
CA LEU A 55 -0.02 12.37 -9.30
C LEU A 55 -1.19 12.20 -10.27
N LEU A 56 -2.28 11.58 -9.80
CA LEU A 56 -3.47 11.35 -10.61
C LEU A 56 -4.14 12.66 -11.04
N ARG A 57 -4.19 13.67 -10.16
CA ARG A 57 -4.73 15.00 -10.49
C ARG A 57 -3.87 15.77 -11.47
N ARG A 58 -2.56 15.47 -11.52
CA ARG A 58 -1.60 16.16 -12.41
C ARG A 58 -1.31 15.39 -13.70
N ASN A 59 -1.96 14.24 -13.91
CA ASN A 59 -1.68 13.34 -15.03
C ASN A 59 -0.17 13.05 -15.14
N ALA A 60 0.42 12.58 -14.04
CA ALA A 60 1.82 12.18 -14.01
C ALA A 60 2.14 11.16 -15.11
N SER A 61 3.41 11.11 -15.52
CA SER A 61 3.84 10.15 -16.54
C SER A 61 3.82 8.73 -15.99
N VAL A 62 3.61 7.77 -16.88
CA VAL A 62 3.55 6.33 -16.52
C VAL A 62 4.83 5.86 -15.83
N GLU A 63 5.98 6.45 -16.15
CA GLU A 63 7.26 6.15 -15.50
C GLU A 63 7.26 6.53 -14.02
N VAL A 64 6.66 7.67 -13.67
CA VAL A 64 6.56 8.12 -12.27
C VAL A 64 5.57 7.24 -11.49
N GLU A 65 4.44 6.89 -12.11
CA GLU A 65 3.46 5.98 -11.52
C GLU A 65 4.08 4.59 -11.27
N ASN A 66 4.83 4.06 -12.23
CA ASN A 66 5.53 2.78 -12.10
C ASN A 66 6.61 2.82 -11.02
N ALA A 67 7.41 3.90 -10.96
CA ALA A 67 8.43 4.06 -9.93
C ALA A 67 7.81 4.07 -8.52
N LEU A 68 6.66 4.71 -8.36
CA LEU A 68 5.89 4.67 -7.11
C LEU A 68 5.45 3.23 -6.77
N LEU A 69 4.83 2.52 -7.71
CA LEU A 69 4.38 1.14 -7.48
C LEU A 69 5.54 0.22 -7.10
N ILE A 70 6.67 0.31 -7.81
CA ILE A 70 7.88 -0.45 -7.48
C ILE A 70 8.36 -0.11 -6.07
N SER A 71 8.37 1.17 -5.68
CA SER A 71 8.74 1.57 -4.32
C SER A 71 7.82 0.95 -3.26
N MET A 72 6.52 0.91 -3.51
CA MET A 72 5.54 0.34 -2.59
C MET A 72 5.66 -1.19 -2.46
N VAL A 73 5.94 -1.89 -3.56
CA VAL A 73 6.21 -3.34 -3.56
C VAL A 73 7.55 -3.64 -2.87
N THR A 74 8.58 -2.85 -3.17
CA THR A 74 9.96 -3.08 -2.67
C THR A 74 10.12 -2.73 -1.19
N SER A 75 9.33 -1.80 -0.66
CA SER A 75 9.31 -1.48 0.77
C SER A 75 9.03 -2.69 1.67
N CYS A 76 8.44 -3.77 1.13
CA CYS A 76 8.24 -5.04 1.81
C CYS A 76 9.53 -5.87 2.01
N HIS A 77 10.67 -5.50 1.41
CA HIS A 77 11.93 -6.27 1.45
C HIS A 77 13.03 -5.67 2.35
N TYR A 78 12.81 -4.51 3.00
CA TYR A 78 13.82 -3.92 3.92
C TYR A 78 13.50 -4.10 5.41
N THR A 79 12.45 -4.83 5.77
CA THR A 79 12.27 -5.32 7.16
C THR A 79 13.04 -6.62 7.38
N GLY A 80 14.30 -6.64 6.95
CA GLY A 80 15.31 -7.67 7.25
C GLY A 80 16.40 -7.17 8.19
N CYS A 81 16.34 -5.93 8.68
CA CYS A 81 17.15 -5.49 9.82
C CYS A 81 16.24 -5.19 11.00
N ALA A 82 15.71 -6.26 11.60
CA ALA A 82 15.51 -6.22 13.04
C ALA A 82 16.86 -5.84 13.65
N ILE A 83 16.91 -4.73 14.39
CA ILE A 83 17.99 -4.53 15.35
C ILE A 83 17.98 -5.79 16.24
N PRO A 84 19.08 -6.54 16.38
CA PRO A 84 19.08 -7.71 17.24
C PRO A 84 19.03 -7.21 18.69
N THR A 85 17.83 -7.09 19.24
CA THR A 85 17.68 -7.11 20.68
C THR A 85 17.98 -8.54 21.11
N VAL A 86 19.15 -8.75 21.71
CA VAL A 86 19.56 -9.99 22.38
C VAL A 86 18.40 -10.48 23.24
N GLY A 87 17.82 -11.61 22.86
CA GLY A 87 16.68 -12.20 23.53
C GLY A 87 16.20 -13.42 22.78
N ALA A 88 16.76 -14.58 23.13
CA ALA A 88 16.47 -15.87 22.53
C ALA A 88 14.96 -16.18 22.48
N SER A 89 14.42 -16.57 21.31
CA SER A 89 13.62 -17.80 21.10
C SER A 89 12.92 -17.82 19.72
N LYS A 90 13.26 -18.86 18.95
CA LYS A 90 12.58 -19.50 17.80
C LYS A 90 11.75 -18.62 16.84
N GLN A 91 12.33 -18.30 15.68
CA GLN A 91 11.57 -17.99 14.46
C GLN A 91 11.16 -19.29 13.76
N ILE A 92 9.86 -19.48 13.58
CA ILE A 92 9.26 -20.45 12.67
C ILE A 92 9.02 -19.70 11.36
N GLY A 93 9.56 -20.24 10.26
CA GLY A 93 9.51 -19.64 8.94
C GLY A 93 8.11 -19.60 8.33
N CYS A 94 7.90 -18.64 7.43
CA CYS A 94 6.73 -18.62 6.57
C CYS A 94 6.94 -19.55 5.36
N LEU A 95 5.90 -20.35 5.08
CA LEU A 95 5.65 -21.11 3.86
C LEU A 95 5.53 -20.17 2.64
#